data_AF-A0A920M4C2-F1
#
_entry.id   AF-A0A920M4C2-F1
#
_cell.length_a   1.000
_cell.length_b   1.000
_cell.length_c   1.000
_cell.angle_alpha   90.00
_cell.angle_beta   90.00
_cell.angle_gamma   90.00
#
_symmetry.space_group_name_H-M   'P 1'
#
loop_
_entity.id
_entity.type
_entity.pdbx_description
1 polymer ?
#
loop_
_entity_poly.entity_id
_entity_poly.type
_entity_poly.pdbx_seq_one_letter_code
_entity_poly.pdbx_strand_id
1 'polypeptide(L)' 'MSEVIKKLPLDQIVIETDSYPQYFKKNRQRWTEPKDLLLIIEKLSKLKNIDPEYITEQIEKNSKNILDL' A
#
# COMPACT_ATOMS: atom_id res chain seq x y z
N MET A 1 0.26 -13.75 6.70
CA MET A 1 0.12 -12.29 6.45
C MET A 1 -1.14 -11.97 5.63
N SER A 2 -1.37 -12.61 4.49
CA SER A 2 -2.59 -12.44 3.68
C SER A 2 -3.90 -12.67 4.46
N GLU A 3 -3.95 -13.69 5.31
CA GLU A 3 -5.13 -13.99 6.14
C GLU A 3 -5.47 -12.90 7.18
N VAL A 4 -4.49 -12.10 7.61
CA VAL A 4 -4.73 -10.97 8.51
C VAL A 4 -5.34 -9.81 7.71
N ILE A 5 -4.76 -9.49 6.55
CA ILE A 5 -5.23 -8.41 5.67
C ILE A 5 -6.68 -8.63 5.23
N LYS A 6 -7.09 -9.88 4.97
CA LYS A 6 -8.48 -10.22 4.64
C LYS A 6 -9.47 -9.84 5.74
N LYS A 7 -9.06 -9.91 7.00
CA LYS A 7 -9.91 -9.63 8.18
C LYS A 7 -9.93 -8.15 8.58
N LEU A 8 -8.94 -7.37 8.17
CA LEU A 8 -8.86 -5.95 8.52
C LEU A 8 -9.91 -5.13 7.73
N PRO A 9 -10.69 -4.26 8.39
CA PRO A 9 -11.56 -3.31 7.69
C PRO A 9 -10.77 -2.39 6.76
N LEU A 10 -11.30 -2.06 5.57
CA LEU A 10 -10.57 -1.24 4.59
C LEU A 10 -10.35 0.20 5.06
N ASP A 11 -11.30 0.75 5.82
CA ASP A 11 -11.28 2.08 6.44
C ASP A 11 -10.27 2.22 7.60
N GLN A 12 -9.62 1.11 7.98
CA GLN A 12 -8.56 1.08 9.01
C GLN A 12 -7.18 0.74 8.44
N ILE A 13 -7.03 0.75 7.12
CA ILE A 13 -5.77 0.43 6.45
C ILE A 13 -5.16 1.70 5.88
N VAL A 14 -3.86 1.85 6.09
CA VAL A 14 -2.96 2.71 5.32
C VAL A 14 -1.88 1.84 4.69
N ILE A 15 -1.23 2.32 3.63
CA ILE A 15 -0.15 1.59 2.94
C ILE A 15 1.06 2.48 2.73
N GLU A 16 2.22 1.85 2.64
CA GLU A 16 3.50 2.52 2.38
C GLU A 16 4.44 1.56 1.65
N THR A 17 5.43 2.11 0.94
CA THR A 17 6.47 1.33 0.27
C THR A 17 7.74 1.15 1.10
N ASP A 18 7.86 1.89 2.21
CA ASP A 18 9.09 2.00 3.02
C ASP A 18 10.32 2.26 2.12
N SER A 19 10.16 3.19 1.18
CA SER A 19 11.18 3.52 0.18
C SER A 19 12.11 4.62 0.69
N TYR A 20 13.31 4.22 1.08
CA TYR A 20 14.47 5.09 1.30
C TYR A 20 15.62 4.62 0.40
N PRO A 21 16.55 5.48 -0.07
CA PRO A 21 17.73 5.03 -0.80
C PRO A 21 18.52 3.96 -0.03
N GLN A 22 18.42 2.71 -0.49
CA GLN A 22 19.04 1.57 0.18
C GLN A 22 20.45 1.36 -0.36
N TYR A 23 21.38 2.26 -0.06
CA TYR A 23 22.75 2.25 -0.60
C TYR A 23 23.52 0.93 -0.39
N PHE A 24 23.15 0.14 0.63
CA PHE A 24 23.71 -1.19 0.88
C PHE A 24 23.26 -2.25 -0.14
N LYS A 25 22.16 -2.04 -0.87
CA LYS A 25 21.68 -2.94 -1.93
C LYS A 25 22.43 -2.67 -3.24
N LYS A 26 23.38 -3.55 -3.56
CA LYS A 26 24.17 -3.50 -4.80
C LYS A 26 23.35 -3.54 -6.10
N ASN A 27 22.20 -4.22 -6.09
CA ASN A 27 21.33 -4.33 -7.26
C ASN A 27 20.21 -3.28 -7.21
N ARG A 28 20.35 -2.21 -8.02
CA ARG A 28 19.38 -1.10 -8.09
C ARG A 28 17.98 -1.55 -8.53
N GLN A 29 17.86 -2.61 -9.31
CA GLN A 29 16.55 -3.14 -9.74
C GLN A 29 15.74 -3.74 -8.58
N ARG A 30 16.34 -3.91 -7.40
CA ARG A 30 15.67 -4.40 -6.17
C ARG A 30 15.34 -3.28 -5.19
N TRP A 31 15.51 -2.02 -5.62
CA TRP A 31 15.13 -0.87 -4.81
C TRP A 31 13.62 -0.69 -4.93
N THR A 32 12.97 -0.54 -3.78
CA THR A 32 11.57 -0.13 -3.73
C THR A 32 11.52 1.39 -3.87
N GLU A 33 10.57 1.87 -4.66
CA GLU A 33 10.38 3.29 -4.95
C GLU A 33 8.93 3.69 -4.61
N PRO A 34 8.63 4.99 -4.39
CA PRO A 34 7.27 5.45 -4.12
C PRO A 34 6.24 5.01 -5.17
N LYS A 35 6.64 4.87 -6.45
CA LYS A 35 5.77 4.39 -7.54
C LYS A 35 5.25 2.95 -7.33
N ASP A 36 5.95 2.14 -6.53
CA ASP A 36 5.58 0.75 -6.27
C ASP A 36 4.33 0.62 -5.37
N LEU A 37 3.78 1.74 -4.88
CA LEU A 37 2.52 1.78 -4.16
C LEU A 37 1.38 1.11 -4.95
N LEU A 38 1.40 1.25 -6.29
CA LEU A 38 0.41 0.63 -7.19
C LEU A 38 0.44 -0.91 -7.09
N LEU A 39 1.62 -1.51 -6.89
CA LEU A 39 1.74 -2.96 -6.71
C LEU A 39 1.08 -3.43 -5.40
N ILE A 40 1.11 -2.59 -4.36
CA ILE A 40 0.44 -2.86 -3.09
C ILE A 40 -1.08 -2.78 -3.26
N ILE A 41 -1.58 -1.76 -3.96
CA ILE A 41 -3.00 -1.59 -4.28
C ILE A 41 -3.54 -2.79 -5.06
N GLU A 42 -2.86 -3.21 -6.13
CA GLU A 42 -3.26 -4.39 -6.91
C GLU A 42 -3.34 -5.66 -6.05
N LYS A 43 -2.38 -5.83 -5.15
CA LYS A 43 -2.36 -6.98 -4.24
C LYS A 43 -3.49 -6.92 -3.22
N LEU A 44 -3.81 -5.74 -2.70
CA LEU A 44 -4.95 -5.53 -1.81
C LEU A 44 -6.28 -5.80 -2.52
N SER A 45 -6.44 -5.30 -3.75
CA SER A 45 -7.60 -5.54 -4.61
C SER A 45 -7.87 -7.03 -4.77
N LYS A 46 -6.84 -7.81 -5.14
CA LYS A 46 -6.95 -9.28 -5.28
C LYS A 46 -7.28 -9.98 -3.96
N LEU A 47 -6.69 -9.53 -2.84
CA LEU A 47 -6.91 -10.15 -1.53
C LEU A 47 -8.30 -9.88 -0.96
N LYS A 48 -8.85 -8.68 -1.19
CA LYS A 48 -10.14 -8.24 -0.67
C LYS A 48 -11.29 -8.44 -1.67
N ASN A 49 -10.98 -8.73 -2.93
CA ASN A 49 -11.94 -8.79 -4.03
C ASN A 49 -12.75 -7.49 -4.18
N ILE A 50 -12.03 -6.36 -4.19
CA ILE A 50 -12.58 -5.00 -4.30
C ILE A 50 -11.86 -4.28 -5.45
N ASP A 51 -12.58 -3.40 -6.13
CA ASP A 51 -12.05 -2.58 -7.21
C ASP A 51 -10.83 -1.75 -6.75
N PRO A 52 -9.73 -1.72 -7.53
CA PRO A 52 -8.50 -1.01 -7.16
C PRO A 52 -8.67 0.52 -7.11
N GLU A 53 -9.58 1.11 -7.89
CA GLU A 53 -9.87 2.55 -7.84
C GLU A 53 -10.50 2.89 -6.49
N TYR A 54 -11.52 2.13 -6.10
CA TYR A 54 -12.18 2.31 -4.80
C TYR A 54 -11.22 2.09 -3.62
N ILE A 55 -10.32 1.09 -3.69
CA ILE A 55 -9.28 0.93 -2.66
C ILE A 55 -8.39 2.16 -2.60
N THR A 56 -7.98 2.70 -3.74
CA THR A 56 -7.12 3.88 -3.80
C THR A 56 -7.79 5.07 -3.11
N GLU A 57 -9.04 5.35 -3.44
CA GLU A 57 -9.83 6.43 -2.80
C GLU A 57 -9.96 6.24 -1.28
N GLN A 58 -10.26 5.02 -0.82
CA GLN A 58 -10.38 4.76 0.62
C GLN A 58 -9.04 4.91 1.35
N ILE A 59 -7.96 4.39 0.76
CA ILE A 59 -6.62 4.51 1.35
C ILE A 59 -6.17 5.97 1.40
N GLU A 60 -6.42 6.76 0.35
CA GLU A 60 -6.14 8.20 0.35
C GLU A 60 -6.91 8.91 1.47
N LYS A 61 -8.21 8.64 1.58
CA LYS A 61 -9.06 9.19 2.65
C LYS A 61 -8.54 8.82 4.04
N ASN A 62 -8.21 7.56 4.27
CA ASN A 62 -7.68 7.10 5.56
C ASN A 62 -6.35 7.79 5.89
N SER A 63 -5.49 7.96 4.89
CA SER A 63 -4.18 8.60 5.03
C SER A 63 -4.31 10.09 5.35
N LYS A 64 -5.26 10.80 4.73
CA LYS A 64 -5.55 12.19 5.07
C LYS A 64 -6.09 12.32 6.50
N ASN A 65 -7.03 11.45 6.88
CA ASN A 65 -7.60 11.45 8.22
C ASN A 65 -6.56 11.23 9.31
N ILE A 66 -5.59 10.32 9.11
CA ILE A 66 -4.56 10.04 10.13
C ILE A 66 -3.47 11.11 10.19
N LEU A 67 -3.23 11.81 9.07
CA LEU A 67 -2.21 12.86 8.95
C LEU A 67 -2.74 14.27 9.21
N ASP A 68 -4.06 14.42 9.45
CA ASP A 68 -4.74 15.70 9.62
C ASP A 68 -4.53 16.66 8.42
N LEU A 69 -4.77 16.12 7.21
CA LEU A 69 -4.59 16.79 5.91
C LEU A 69 -5.91 16.99 5.14
#